data_AF-A0A2S8V6R1-F1
#
_entry.id   AF-A0A2S8V6R1-F1
#
_cell.length_a   1.000
_cell.length_b   1.000
_cell.length_c   1.000
_cell.angle_alpha   90.00
_cell.angle_beta   90.00
_cell.angle_gamma   90.00
#
_symmetry.space_group_name_H-M   'P 1'
#
loop_
_entity.id
_entity.type
_entity.pdbx_description
1 polymer ?
#
loop_
_entity_poly.entity_id
_entity_poly.type
_entity_poly.pdbx_seq_one_letter_code
_entity_poly.pdbx_strand_id
1 'polypeptide(L)'
;MPRFALVPRLLRSRPLTKGFRYFYRYTRPAAYRHNETLWPLVKIRRDGNERLVGCDLVGVKGPATLPMDDVPRNIEGDAHLILSGPSIAQIDYAQCHLRAVMGVNGSIALRRQHPSLRFDYYAMLDAGFVKRRRDLVAEVLSQDLLLFVTAEVYRWIAFLFAADDIRCRMVLFEEVHQRALQPRPSPEALEAQLAGDPELVLFDAHHPQHAHGFSLNPARGLFGGGTVAYTGLQLLAWMGARTLYVHGLDLTASAGPRFYENAGAQLATALDRQFAGHIEPAFRQASQLLSARGVKVYNLSPDSRLGDDVFEKRHWSCLLNQAESPPSPLSPHLLSSLTS
;
A
#
# COMPACT_ATOMS: atom_id res chain seq x y z
N MET A 1 32.78 15.70 -14.36
CA MET A 1 32.52 14.61 -13.37
C MET A 1 31.87 15.22 -12.15
N PRO A 2 30.59 14.97 -11.83
CA PRO A 2 29.93 15.72 -10.78
C PRO A 2 30.36 15.18 -9.42
N ARG A 3 31.04 16.03 -8.62
CA ARG A 3 31.41 15.77 -7.21
C ARG A 3 30.21 15.38 -6.33
N PHE A 4 28.97 15.64 -6.77
CA PHE A 4 27.74 15.25 -6.09
C PHE A 4 27.37 13.75 -6.17
N ALA A 5 27.95 12.97 -7.08
CA ALA A 5 27.63 11.54 -7.19
C ALA A 5 28.33 10.66 -6.11
N LEU A 6 29.39 11.18 -5.47
CA LEU A 6 30.19 10.45 -4.48
C LEU A 6 29.48 10.32 -3.12
N VAL A 7 28.85 11.39 -2.63
CA VAL A 7 28.20 11.40 -1.32
C VAL A 7 27.03 10.41 -1.26
N PRO A 8 26.08 10.40 -2.21
CA PRO A 8 25.01 9.40 -2.21
C PRO A 8 25.54 7.97 -2.37
N ARG A 9 26.62 7.75 -3.14
CA ARG A 9 27.26 6.42 -3.28
C ARG A 9 27.84 5.92 -1.96
N LEU A 10 28.53 6.78 -1.20
CA LEU A 10 29.07 6.44 0.12
C LEU A 10 27.97 6.15 1.14
N LEU A 11 26.92 6.99 1.17
CA LEU A 11 25.77 6.83 2.08
C LEU A 11 24.91 5.58 1.79
N ARG A 12 25.05 4.99 0.59
CA ARG A 12 24.45 3.70 0.22
C ARG A 12 25.34 2.50 0.53
N SER A 13 26.60 2.71 0.90
CA SER A 13 27.55 1.61 1.05
C SER A 13 27.11 0.67 2.18
N ARG A 14 27.17 -0.64 1.91
CA ARG A 14 26.78 -1.67 2.88
C ARG A 14 27.58 -1.58 4.19
N PRO A 15 28.91 -1.37 4.18
CA PRO A 15 29.68 -1.24 5.42
C PRO A 15 29.23 -0.05 6.27
N LEU A 16 29.06 1.13 5.66
CA LEU A 16 28.67 2.35 6.38
C LEU A 16 27.26 2.22 6.98
N THR A 17 26.29 1.79 6.16
CA THR A 17 24.90 1.59 6.63
C THR A 17 24.81 0.49 7.69
N LYS A 18 25.68 -0.52 7.64
CA LYS A 18 25.79 -1.52 8.72
C LYS A 18 26.38 -0.90 10.00
N GLY A 19 27.41 -0.07 9.87
CA GLY A 19 28.00 0.69 10.99
C GLY A 19 26.98 1.60 11.68
N PHE A 20 26.23 2.40 10.93
CA PHE A 20 25.17 3.25 11.48
C PHE A 20 24.12 2.43 12.25
N ARG A 21 23.68 1.30 11.71
CA ARG A 21 22.71 0.44 12.42
C ARG A 21 23.27 -0.11 13.73
N TYR A 22 24.51 -0.57 13.77
CA TYR A 22 25.12 -1.05 15.01
C TYR A 22 25.26 0.07 16.04
N PHE A 23 25.75 1.23 15.63
CA PHE A 23 25.87 2.38 16.51
C PHE A 23 24.51 2.82 17.04
N TYR A 24 23.49 2.86 16.19
CA TYR A 24 22.13 3.21 16.58
C TYR A 24 21.55 2.21 17.58
N ARG A 25 21.68 0.89 17.33
CA ARG A 25 21.25 -0.16 18.27
C ARG A 25 21.96 -0.10 19.62
N TYR A 26 23.22 0.33 19.63
CA TYR A 26 24.01 0.47 20.85
C TYR A 26 23.61 1.70 21.67
N THR A 27 23.19 2.78 21.01
CA THR A 27 22.89 4.08 21.63
C THR A 27 21.42 4.33 21.91
N ARG A 28 20.50 3.48 21.42
CA ARG A 28 19.05 3.70 21.52
C ARG A 28 18.31 2.51 22.13
N PRO A 29 17.23 2.76 22.88
CA PRO A 29 16.36 1.70 23.41
C PRO A 29 15.75 0.82 22.32
N ALA A 30 15.29 -0.38 22.71
CA ALA A 30 14.68 -1.35 21.79
C ALA A 30 13.46 -0.79 21.03
N ALA A 31 12.67 0.08 21.66
CA ALA A 31 11.51 0.74 21.08
C ALA A 31 11.85 1.60 19.84
N TYR A 32 13.12 2.00 19.65
CA TYR A 32 13.56 2.78 18.51
C TYR A 32 14.15 1.93 17.37
N ARG A 33 14.30 0.61 17.54
CA ARG A 33 15.07 -0.24 16.61
C ARG A 33 14.61 -0.16 15.15
N HIS A 34 13.31 0.06 14.89
CA HIS A 34 12.80 0.23 13.52
C HIS A 34 13.38 1.44 12.78
N ASN A 35 13.88 2.44 13.53
CA ASN A 35 14.45 3.67 12.97
C ASN A 35 15.92 3.55 12.57
N GLU A 36 16.58 2.40 12.82
CA GLU A 36 18.00 2.21 12.50
C GLU A 36 18.32 2.34 11.00
N THR A 37 17.32 2.15 10.13
CA THR A 37 17.44 2.26 8.67
C THR A 37 17.22 3.69 8.18
N LEU A 38 16.72 4.56 9.06
CA LEU A 38 16.42 5.97 8.80
C LEU A 38 17.52 6.86 9.35
N TRP A 39 17.99 6.63 10.57
CA TRP A 39 19.06 7.41 11.17
C TRP A 39 20.44 7.05 10.58
N PRO A 40 21.35 8.02 10.34
CA PRO A 40 21.19 9.49 10.47
C PRO A 40 20.72 10.15 9.16
N LEU A 41 20.21 9.36 8.21
CA LEU A 41 20.05 9.73 6.80
C LEU A 41 18.74 10.44 6.49
N VAL A 42 17.77 10.37 7.40
CA VAL A 42 16.42 10.91 7.25
C VAL A 42 16.15 11.90 8.38
N LYS A 43 15.52 13.03 8.03
CA LYS A 43 14.91 13.97 8.95
C LYS A 43 13.42 14.03 8.66
N ILE A 44 12.61 14.01 9.71
CA ILE A 44 11.15 14.03 9.61
C ILE A 44 10.65 15.38 10.11
N ARG A 45 9.72 16.00 9.39
CA ARG A 45 8.97 17.19 9.80
C ARG A 45 7.56 16.78 10.18
N ARG A 46 7.08 17.30 11.31
CA ARG A 46 5.74 17.01 11.86
C ARG A 46 4.96 18.29 12.10
N ASP A 47 3.63 18.19 12.07
CA ASP A 47 2.74 19.27 12.52
C ASP A 47 2.51 19.22 14.04
N GLY A 48 1.66 20.13 14.56
CA GLY A 48 1.33 20.20 15.99
C GLY A 48 0.56 18.99 16.53
N ASN A 49 0.04 18.12 15.67
CA ASN A 49 -0.59 16.85 16.02
C ASN A 49 0.34 15.66 15.79
N GLU A 50 1.65 15.93 15.68
CA GLU A 50 2.69 14.95 15.39
C GLU A 50 2.54 14.22 14.04
N ARG A 51 1.68 14.68 13.11
CA ARG A 51 1.46 14.05 11.80
C ARG A 51 2.65 14.31 10.87
N LEU A 52 2.97 13.35 10.02
CA LEU A 52 4.04 13.48 9.03
C LEU A 52 3.66 14.53 7.99
N VAL A 53 4.44 15.62 7.89
CA VAL A 53 4.24 16.68 6.86
C VAL A 53 5.44 16.83 5.93
N GLY A 54 6.57 16.19 6.23
CA GLY A 54 7.74 16.24 5.36
C GLY A 54 8.84 15.26 5.75
N CYS A 55 9.68 14.94 4.76
CA CYS A 55 10.82 14.05 4.91
C CYS A 55 12.00 14.60 4.11
N ASP A 56 13.07 14.94 4.80
CA ASP A 56 14.29 15.49 4.22
C ASP A 56 15.42 14.46 4.31
N LEU A 57 16.24 14.37 3.27
CA LEU A 57 17.31 13.38 3.18
C LEU A 57 18.69 14.03 3.30
N VAL A 58 19.58 13.37 4.02
CA VAL A 58 20.96 13.84 4.17
C VAL A 58 21.77 13.51 2.92
N GLY A 59 22.35 14.54 2.30
CA GLY A 59 23.28 14.40 1.18
C GLY A 59 22.63 14.15 -0.18
N VAL A 60 21.30 14.13 -0.28
CA VAL A 60 20.57 14.05 -1.55
C VAL A 60 19.26 14.84 -1.45
N LYS A 61 18.79 15.40 -2.57
CA LYS A 61 17.43 15.92 -2.67
C LYS A 61 16.51 14.78 -3.12
N GLY A 62 15.47 14.50 -2.34
CA GLY A 62 14.48 13.48 -2.72
C GLY A 62 13.49 13.98 -3.78
N PRO A 63 12.70 13.07 -4.37
CA PRO A 63 11.66 13.42 -5.33
C PRO A 63 10.58 14.32 -4.72
N ALA A 64 9.82 14.99 -5.58
CA ALA A 64 8.70 15.83 -5.15
C ALA A 64 7.66 15.02 -4.37
N THR A 65 7.18 15.60 -3.28
CA THR A 65 6.19 14.99 -2.39
C THR A 65 4.90 15.81 -2.39
N LEU A 66 3.77 15.12 -2.34
CA LEU A 66 2.45 15.68 -2.11
C LEU A 66 2.04 15.38 -0.65
N PRO A 67 1.57 16.38 0.13
CA PRO A 67 0.99 16.14 1.45
C PRO A 67 -0.19 15.16 1.38
N MET A 68 -0.36 14.30 2.39
CA MET A 68 -1.45 13.33 2.41
C MET A 68 -2.83 13.99 2.36
N ASP A 69 -3.00 15.17 2.96
CA ASP A 69 -4.27 15.89 2.94
C ASP A 69 -4.65 16.41 1.55
N ASP A 70 -3.68 16.57 0.65
CA ASP A 70 -3.88 17.06 -0.72
C ASP A 70 -4.16 15.93 -1.72
N VAL A 71 -4.17 14.67 -1.26
CA VAL A 71 -4.51 13.52 -2.11
C VAL A 71 -6.02 13.54 -2.41
N PRO A 72 -6.43 13.46 -3.69
CA PRO A 72 -7.84 13.40 -4.06
C PRO A 72 -8.58 12.21 -3.43
N ARG A 73 -9.78 12.48 -2.90
CA ARG A 73 -10.68 11.48 -2.30
C ARG A 73 -11.97 11.35 -3.08
N ASN A 74 -11.83 11.18 -4.40
CA ASN A 74 -12.92 11.23 -5.36
C ASN A 74 -13.02 9.96 -6.20
N ILE A 75 -12.61 8.80 -5.65
CA ILE A 75 -12.91 7.54 -6.31
C ILE A 75 -14.42 7.32 -6.29
N GLU A 76 -15.07 7.58 -7.42
CA GLU A 76 -16.50 7.36 -7.62
C GLU A 76 -16.73 5.92 -8.06
N GLY A 77 -17.23 5.07 -7.17
CA GLY A 77 -17.61 3.69 -7.50
C GLY A 77 -16.56 2.66 -7.12
N ASP A 78 -16.12 1.86 -8.09
CA ASP A 78 -15.21 0.74 -7.88
C ASP A 78 -13.74 1.08 -8.10
N ALA A 79 -12.88 0.39 -7.36
CA ALA A 79 -11.44 0.45 -7.51
C ALA A 79 -10.81 -0.95 -7.51
N HIS A 80 -9.63 -1.04 -8.12
CA HIS A 80 -8.94 -2.28 -8.39
C HIS A 80 -7.58 -2.26 -7.71
N LEU A 81 -7.36 -3.19 -6.79
CA LEU A 81 -6.07 -3.41 -6.14
C LEU A 81 -5.37 -4.59 -6.82
N ILE A 82 -4.36 -4.30 -7.63
CA ILE A 82 -3.61 -5.32 -8.38
C ILE A 82 -2.34 -5.68 -7.62
N LEU A 83 -2.25 -6.94 -7.19
CA LEU A 83 -1.15 -7.51 -6.44
C LEU A 83 -0.16 -8.20 -7.38
N SER A 84 0.47 -9.28 -6.92
CA SER A 84 1.47 -10.01 -7.71
C SER A 84 1.34 -11.52 -7.59
N GLY A 85 0.23 -11.98 -7.04
CA GLY A 85 -0.04 -13.41 -6.97
C GLY A 85 -0.32 -14.00 -8.37
N PRO A 86 -0.06 -15.29 -8.56
CA PRO A 86 -0.10 -15.96 -9.87
C PRO A 86 -1.50 -15.99 -10.50
N SER A 87 -2.60 -15.87 -9.75
CA SER A 87 -3.95 -15.85 -10.33
C SER A 87 -4.21 -14.67 -11.27
N ILE A 88 -3.39 -13.62 -11.23
CA ILE A 88 -3.39 -12.52 -12.21
C ILE A 88 -3.26 -13.05 -13.64
N ALA A 89 -2.52 -14.14 -13.86
CA ALA A 89 -2.33 -14.72 -15.19
C ALA A 89 -3.61 -15.33 -15.79
N GLN A 90 -4.66 -15.50 -14.99
CA GLN A 90 -5.95 -16.04 -15.43
C GLN A 90 -6.95 -14.95 -15.84
N ILE A 91 -6.60 -13.68 -15.64
CA ILE A 91 -7.49 -12.53 -15.90
C ILE A 91 -7.17 -11.95 -17.27
N ASP A 92 -8.19 -11.82 -18.12
CA ASP A 92 -8.06 -11.08 -19.38
C ASP A 92 -8.26 -9.58 -19.16
N TYR A 93 -7.18 -8.88 -18.83
CA TYR A 93 -7.19 -7.44 -18.61
C TYR A 93 -7.58 -6.62 -19.84
N ALA A 94 -7.50 -7.19 -21.06
CA ALA A 94 -7.94 -6.47 -22.26
C ALA A 94 -9.47 -6.33 -22.33
N GLN A 95 -10.22 -7.19 -21.62
CA GLN A 95 -11.69 -7.16 -21.57
C GLN A 95 -12.23 -6.49 -20.30
N CYS A 96 -11.37 -6.19 -19.32
CA CYS A 96 -11.78 -5.61 -18.06
C CYS A 96 -11.95 -4.09 -18.17
N HIS A 97 -13.06 -3.56 -17.64
CA HIS A 97 -13.19 -2.13 -17.39
C HIS A 97 -12.63 -1.81 -16.00
N LEU A 98 -11.53 -1.05 -15.94
CA LEU A 98 -10.90 -0.68 -14.68
C LEU A 98 -10.94 0.84 -14.50
N ARG A 99 -11.64 1.32 -13.47
CA ARG A 99 -11.84 2.77 -13.25
C ARG A 99 -10.71 3.43 -12.49
N ALA A 100 -10.44 2.95 -11.27
CA ALA A 100 -9.37 3.44 -10.41
C ALA A 100 -8.43 2.28 -10.04
N VAL A 101 -7.18 2.33 -10.47
CA VAL A 101 -6.26 1.20 -10.37
C VAL A 101 -5.08 1.53 -9.47
N MET A 102 -4.96 0.76 -8.39
CA MET A 102 -3.79 0.75 -7.51
C MET A 102 -2.95 -0.49 -7.75
N GLY A 103 -1.69 -0.28 -8.10
CA GLY A 103 -0.69 -1.34 -8.14
C GLY A 103 0.11 -1.41 -6.85
N VAL A 104 0.69 -2.58 -6.55
CA VAL A 104 1.64 -2.71 -5.46
C VAL A 104 2.82 -3.61 -5.83
N ASN A 105 3.97 -3.33 -5.24
CA ASN A 105 5.21 -4.08 -5.44
C ASN A 105 5.51 -4.33 -6.93
N GLY A 106 5.47 -5.59 -7.41
CA GLY A 106 5.81 -5.91 -8.80
C GLY A 106 4.62 -6.01 -9.76
N SER A 107 3.41 -5.56 -9.36
CA SER A 107 2.23 -5.55 -10.24
C SER A 107 2.45 -4.76 -11.53
N ILE A 108 3.34 -3.78 -11.54
CA ILE A 108 3.72 -2.98 -12.72
C ILE A 108 4.16 -3.85 -13.90
N ALA A 109 4.75 -5.01 -13.64
CA ALA A 109 5.21 -5.93 -14.69
C ALA A 109 4.06 -6.40 -15.60
N LEU A 110 2.80 -6.32 -15.12
CA LEU A 110 1.61 -6.67 -15.88
C LEU A 110 1.46 -5.81 -17.15
N ARG A 111 1.97 -4.57 -17.12
CA ARG A 111 1.95 -3.68 -18.30
C ARG A 111 2.78 -4.18 -19.47
N ARG A 112 3.76 -5.07 -19.22
CA ARG A 112 4.55 -5.69 -20.28
C ARG A 112 3.68 -6.59 -21.17
N GLN A 113 2.63 -7.19 -20.60
CA GLN A 113 1.65 -8.02 -21.31
C GLN A 113 0.39 -7.22 -21.69
N HIS A 114 0.04 -6.20 -20.91
CA HIS A 114 -1.11 -5.33 -21.15
C HIS A 114 -0.70 -3.85 -21.19
N PRO A 115 -0.11 -3.36 -22.31
CA PRO A 115 0.43 -1.99 -22.37
C PRO A 115 -0.60 -0.87 -22.17
N SER A 116 -1.88 -1.16 -22.43
CA SER A 116 -3.00 -0.25 -22.19
C SER A 116 -3.37 -0.09 -20.72
N LEU A 117 -2.95 -1.02 -19.84
CA LEU A 117 -3.20 -0.93 -18.42
C LEU A 117 -2.49 0.30 -17.84
N ARG A 118 -3.26 1.13 -17.14
CA ARG A 118 -2.79 2.32 -16.44
C ARG A 118 -2.98 2.12 -14.95
N PHE A 119 -2.00 2.57 -14.18
CA PHE A 119 -2.07 2.66 -12.72
C PHE A 119 -2.21 4.12 -12.35
N ASP A 120 -3.26 4.47 -11.62
CA ASP A 120 -3.47 5.82 -11.09
C ASP A 120 -2.71 6.00 -9.77
N TYR A 121 -2.66 4.90 -9.00
CA TYR A 121 -2.07 4.83 -7.68
C TYR A 121 -1.08 3.67 -7.60
N TYR A 122 -0.10 3.79 -6.70
CA TYR A 122 0.81 2.70 -6.42
C TYR A 122 1.28 2.73 -4.96
N ALA A 123 1.47 1.58 -4.32
CA ALA A 123 2.05 1.53 -2.97
C ALA A 123 3.31 0.66 -2.90
N MET A 124 4.35 1.17 -2.24
CA MET A 124 5.61 0.47 -2.00
C MET A 124 6.13 0.71 -0.57
N LEU A 125 6.22 -0.37 0.20
CA LEU A 125 6.72 -0.34 1.59
C LEU A 125 7.96 -1.22 1.79
N ASP A 126 8.15 -2.24 0.95
CA ASP A 126 9.28 -3.16 1.07
C ASP A 126 10.56 -2.54 0.48
N ALA A 127 11.41 -1.98 1.35
CA ALA A 127 12.73 -1.49 0.98
C ALA A 127 13.61 -2.57 0.31
N GLY A 128 13.41 -3.85 0.67
CA GLY A 128 14.04 -5.00 0.03
C GLY A 128 13.66 -5.14 -1.43
N PHE A 129 12.37 -5.00 -1.77
CA PHE A 129 11.88 -4.95 -3.16
C PHE A 129 12.57 -3.82 -3.93
N VAL A 130 12.59 -2.60 -3.37
CA VAL A 130 13.22 -1.42 -4.00
C VAL A 130 14.69 -1.67 -4.34
N LYS A 131 15.43 -2.33 -3.44
CA LYS A 131 16.85 -2.62 -3.63
C LYS A 131 17.11 -3.73 -4.66
N ARG A 132 16.24 -4.74 -4.74
CA ARG A 132 16.45 -5.99 -5.49
C ARG A 132 15.73 -6.05 -6.84
N ARG A 133 14.65 -5.29 -7.03
CA ARG A 133 13.85 -5.22 -8.27
C ARG A 133 13.81 -3.81 -8.82
N ARG A 134 15.00 -3.25 -9.03
CA ARG A 134 15.18 -1.86 -9.46
C ARG A 134 14.60 -1.61 -10.85
N ASP A 135 14.56 -2.65 -11.69
CA ASP A 135 13.92 -2.64 -13.00
C ASP A 135 12.42 -2.32 -12.87
N LEU A 136 11.70 -3.06 -12.02
CA LEU A 136 10.28 -2.83 -11.77
C LEU A 136 10.03 -1.48 -11.09
N VAL A 137 10.89 -1.10 -10.15
CA VAL A 137 10.77 0.20 -9.48
C VAL A 137 10.96 1.34 -10.48
N ALA A 138 11.92 1.26 -11.39
CA ALA A 138 12.11 2.25 -12.45
C ALA A 138 10.87 2.34 -13.37
N GLU A 139 10.24 1.21 -13.68
CA GLU A 139 8.97 1.19 -14.43
C GLU A 139 7.87 1.95 -13.68
N VAL A 140 7.72 1.76 -12.35
CA VAL A 140 6.74 2.54 -11.57
C VAL A 140 7.09 4.02 -11.55
N LEU A 141 8.34 4.36 -11.28
CA LEU A 141 8.80 5.75 -11.14
C LEU A 141 8.64 6.55 -12.44
N SER A 142 8.74 5.90 -13.60
CA SER A 142 8.57 6.52 -14.91
C SER A 142 7.11 6.74 -15.34
N GLN A 143 6.13 6.34 -14.51
CA GLN A 143 4.72 6.60 -14.76
C GLN A 143 4.25 7.91 -14.12
N ASP A 144 3.25 8.55 -14.73
CA ASP A 144 2.50 9.63 -14.09
C ASP A 144 1.40 9.03 -13.20
N LEU A 145 1.72 8.82 -11.93
CA LEU A 145 0.84 8.25 -10.91
C LEU A 145 1.14 8.82 -9.52
N LEU A 146 0.27 8.56 -8.55
CA LEU A 146 0.54 8.82 -7.13
C LEU A 146 1.16 7.59 -6.45
N LEU A 147 2.38 7.74 -5.96
CA LEU A 147 3.15 6.67 -5.32
C LEU A 147 3.20 6.86 -3.80
N PHE A 148 2.51 5.99 -3.06
CA PHE A 148 2.50 5.93 -1.61
C PHE A 148 3.70 5.14 -1.08
N VAL A 149 4.52 5.76 -0.23
CA VAL A 149 5.76 5.16 0.28
C VAL A 149 6.01 5.47 1.75
N THR A 150 6.73 4.58 2.43
CA THR A 150 7.30 4.90 3.75
C THR A 150 8.56 5.75 3.61
N ALA A 151 8.99 6.41 4.70
CA ALA A 151 10.24 7.17 4.72
C ALA A 151 11.48 6.34 4.33
N GLU A 152 11.51 5.04 4.67
CA GLU A 152 12.62 4.16 4.27
C GLU A 152 12.63 3.94 2.75
N VAL A 153 11.47 3.67 2.16
CA VAL A 153 11.35 3.49 0.70
C VAL A 153 11.68 4.78 -0.03
N TYR A 154 11.16 5.93 0.43
CA TYR A 154 11.50 7.26 -0.10
C TYR A 154 13.02 7.50 -0.11
N ARG A 155 13.70 7.20 1.01
CA ARG A 155 15.17 7.28 1.11
C ARG A 155 15.85 6.40 0.07
N TRP A 156 15.41 5.15 -0.08
CA TRP A 156 16.03 4.24 -1.05
C TRP A 156 15.79 4.67 -2.50
N ILE A 157 14.64 5.26 -2.81
CA ILE A 157 14.36 5.78 -4.15
C ILE A 157 15.29 6.96 -4.45
N ALA A 158 15.33 7.96 -3.59
CA ALA A 158 16.18 9.15 -3.76
C ALA A 158 17.67 8.81 -3.86
N PHE A 159 18.08 7.73 -3.18
CA PHE A 159 19.38 7.16 -3.40
C PHE A 159 19.41 6.47 -4.76
N LEU A 160 18.70 5.40 -4.99
CA LEU A 160 19.00 4.51 -6.12
C LEU A 160 18.70 5.08 -7.52
N PHE A 161 17.83 6.10 -7.65
CA PHE A 161 17.35 6.60 -8.94
C PHE A 161 17.69 8.09 -9.13
N ALA A 162 17.86 8.52 -10.39
CA ALA A 162 18.03 9.92 -10.72
C ALA A 162 16.68 10.65 -10.63
N ALA A 163 16.70 11.89 -10.16
CA ALA A 163 15.47 12.68 -10.01
C ALA A 163 14.76 12.91 -11.35
N ASP A 164 15.51 13.05 -12.45
CA ASP A 164 14.97 13.32 -13.79
C ASP A 164 14.22 12.13 -14.39
N ASP A 165 14.46 10.91 -13.88
CA ASP A 165 13.77 9.69 -14.32
C ASP A 165 12.43 9.48 -13.60
N ILE A 166 12.12 10.31 -12.59
CA ILE A 166 10.96 10.15 -11.72
C ILE A 166 9.85 11.09 -12.18
N ARG A 167 8.79 10.49 -12.74
CA ARG A 167 7.59 11.19 -13.20
C ARG A 167 6.43 11.12 -12.21
N CYS A 168 6.40 10.09 -11.35
CA CYS A 168 5.37 9.97 -10.33
C CYS A 168 5.51 11.04 -9.24
N ARG A 169 4.40 11.39 -8.61
CA ARG A 169 4.38 12.20 -7.37
C ARG A 169 4.33 11.27 -6.16
N MET A 170 5.07 11.59 -5.11
CA MET A 170 5.15 10.72 -3.94
C MET A 170 4.30 11.22 -2.78
N VAL A 171 3.61 10.31 -2.10
CA VAL A 171 2.89 10.59 -0.86
C VAL A 171 3.53 9.75 0.22
N LEU A 172 3.98 10.38 1.31
CA LEU A 172 4.58 9.64 2.40
C LEU A 172 3.55 9.29 3.46
N PHE A 173 3.68 8.11 4.04
CA PHE A 173 2.91 7.68 5.19
C PHE A 173 3.78 6.91 6.18
N GLU A 174 3.20 6.63 7.34
CA GLU A 174 3.82 5.87 8.41
C GLU A 174 2.91 4.73 8.83
N GLU A 175 3.49 3.69 9.45
CA GLU A 175 2.69 2.71 10.16
C GLU A 175 2.43 3.19 11.58
N VAL A 176 1.18 3.05 12.06
CA VAL A 176 0.74 3.57 13.36
C VAL A 176 1.66 3.13 14.51
N HIS A 177 2.08 1.86 14.49
CA HIS A 177 2.92 1.25 15.52
C HIS A 177 4.44 1.45 15.29
N GLN A 178 4.87 2.12 14.20
CA GLN A 178 6.28 2.31 13.85
C GLN A 178 6.54 3.66 13.17
N ARG A 179 6.12 4.75 13.83
CA ARG A 179 6.33 6.09 13.30
C ARG A 179 7.82 6.42 13.20
N ALA A 180 8.20 7.06 12.10
CA ALA A 180 9.59 7.36 11.76
C ALA A 180 10.20 8.31 12.79
N LEU A 181 11.36 7.91 13.31
CA LEU A 181 12.13 8.61 14.34
C LEU A 181 11.39 8.81 15.68
N GLN A 182 10.28 8.11 15.89
CA GLN A 182 9.57 8.04 17.17
C GLN A 182 9.73 6.63 17.80
N PRO A 183 9.59 6.50 19.12
CA PRO A 183 9.57 5.19 19.76
C PRO A 183 8.30 4.43 19.34
N ARG A 184 8.43 3.12 19.16
CA ARG A 184 7.26 2.23 19.10
C ARG A 184 6.52 2.29 20.46
N PRO A 185 5.22 2.57 20.48
CA PRO A 185 4.43 2.51 21.72
C PRO A 185 4.38 1.07 22.25
N SER A 186 4.24 0.91 23.57
CA SER A 186 3.84 -0.39 24.13
C SER A 186 2.40 -0.71 23.71
N PRO A 187 1.98 -1.99 23.74
CA PRO A 187 0.59 -2.35 23.47
C PRO A 187 -0.42 -1.54 24.30
N GLU A 188 -0.18 -1.38 25.60
CA GLU A 188 -1.05 -0.66 26.52
C GLU A 188 -1.11 0.84 26.19
N ALA A 189 0.04 1.42 25.82
CA ALA A 189 0.10 2.81 25.38
C ALA A 189 -0.63 3.02 24.05
N LEU A 190 -0.55 2.04 23.13
CA LEU A 190 -1.24 2.08 21.85
C LEU A 190 -2.76 1.97 22.04
N GLU A 191 -3.23 1.08 22.92
CA GLU A 191 -4.64 0.99 23.30
C GLU A 191 -5.13 2.30 23.89
N ALA A 192 -4.41 2.86 24.87
CA ALA A 192 -4.77 4.13 25.47
C ALA A 192 -4.79 5.28 24.45
N GLN A 193 -3.83 5.32 23.53
CA GLN A 193 -3.74 6.34 22.49
C GLN A 193 -4.90 6.26 21.48
N LEU A 194 -5.37 5.04 21.16
CA LEU A 194 -6.39 4.81 20.13
C LEU A 194 -7.77 4.52 20.72
N ALA A 195 -7.93 4.58 22.04
CA ALA A 195 -9.19 4.31 22.71
C ALA A 195 -10.29 5.28 22.21
N GLY A 196 -11.32 4.72 21.58
CA GLY A 196 -12.44 5.49 21.05
C GLY A 196 -12.10 6.33 19.81
N ASP A 197 -10.95 6.12 19.18
CA ASP A 197 -10.57 6.86 17.98
C ASP A 197 -11.47 6.49 16.79
N PRO A 198 -12.18 7.45 16.17
CA PRO A 198 -13.10 7.15 15.08
C PRO A 198 -12.39 6.89 13.73
N GLU A 199 -11.11 7.27 13.60
CA GLU A 199 -10.34 7.20 12.36
C GLU A 199 -9.28 6.10 12.37
N LEU A 200 -8.78 5.71 13.54
CA LEU A 200 -7.81 4.63 13.71
C LEU A 200 -8.42 3.51 14.55
N VAL A 201 -9.06 2.55 13.89
CA VAL A 201 -9.75 1.44 14.57
C VAL A 201 -8.74 0.38 14.96
N LEU A 202 -8.47 0.25 16.25
CA LEU A 202 -7.58 -0.79 16.79
C LEU A 202 -8.35 -2.10 17.01
N PHE A 203 -7.76 -3.20 16.55
CA PHE A 203 -8.33 -4.55 16.66
C PHE A 203 -7.61 -5.37 17.74
N ASP A 204 -6.28 -5.32 17.76
CA ASP A 204 -5.44 -6.03 18.72
C ASP A 204 -4.08 -5.32 18.83
N ALA A 205 -3.77 -4.71 19.98
CA ALA A 205 -2.47 -4.11 20.21
C ALA A 205 -1.38 -5.11 20.65
N HIS A 206 -1.79 -6.25 21.21
CA HIS A 206 -0.92 -7.24 21.84
C HIS A 206 -0.42 -8.31 20.89
N HIS A 207 -0.87 -8.28 19.64
CA HIS A 207 -0.46 -9.21 18.61
C HIS A 207 1.09 -9.28 18.46
N PRO A 208 1.72 -10.49 18.52
CA PRO A 208 3.17 -10.63 18.70
C PRO A 208 4.03 -10.10 17.54
N GLN A 209 3.47 -10.02 16.34
CA GLN A 209 4.16 -9.49 15.16
C GLN A 209 4.02 -7.97 15.11
N HIS A 210 2.81 -7.49 14.84
CA HIS A 210 2.44 -6.08 14.80
C HIS A 210 0.98 -5.95 15.22
N ALA A 211 0.64 -4.83 15.85
CA ALA A 211 -0.74 -4.50 16.19
C ALA A 211 -1.65 -4.60 14.95
N HIS A 212 -2.84 -5.16 15.14
CA HIS A 212 -3.90 -5.20 14.16
C HIS A 212 -4.82 -4.01 14.34
N GLY A 213 -5.26 -3.45 13.22
CA GLY A 213 -6.19 -2.33 13.18
C GLY A 213 -6.44 -1.93 11.74
N PHE A 214 -7.30 -0.95 11.55
CA PHE A 214 -7.62 -0.39 10.25
C PHE A 214 -7.66 1.13 10.32
N SER A 215 -6.94 1.77 9.42
CA SER A 215 -6.93 3.23 9.30
C SER A 215 -7.97 3.69 8.29
N LEU A 216 -8.84 4.59 8.74
CA LEU A 216 -9.77 5.38 7.94
C LEU A 216 -9.20 6.77 7.63
N ASN A 217 -8.00 7.09 8.11
CA ASN A 217 -7.29 8.32 7.81
C ASN A 217 -5.77 8.05 7.70
N PRO A 218 -5.26 7.77 6.49
CA PRO A 218 -3.85 7.47 6.25
C PRO A 218 -2.87 8.56 6.69
N ALA A 219 -3.32 9.81 6.84
CA ALA A 219 -2.49 10.90 7.31
C ALA A 219 -2.14 10.78 8.81
N ARG A 220 -2.88 9.95 9.54
CA ARG A 220 -2.58 9.56 10.94
C ARG A 220 -1.81 8.24 11.03
N GLY A 221 -1.56 7.59 9.90
CA GLY A 221 -0.84 6.34 9.77
C GLY A 221 -1.72 5.20 9.26
N LEU A 222 -1.08 4.12 8.83
CA LEU A 222 -1.71 2.91 8.32
C LEU A 222 -1.33 1.68 9.17
N PHE A 223 -2.09 0.61 9.04
CA PHE A 223 -1.75 -0.70 9.60
C PHE A 223 -1.17 -1.62 8.50
N GLY A 224 -0.20 -2.46 8.85
CA GLY A 224 0.54 -3.28 7.87
C GLY A 224 -0.14 -4.60 7.48
N GLY A 225 -0.96 -5.20 8.36
CA GLY A 225 -1.69 -6.46 8.11
C GLY A 225 -0.85 -7.63 7.54
N GLY A 226 0.48 -7.57 7.69
CA GLY A 226 1.43 -8.54 7.15
C GLY A 226 1.67 -8.46 5.62
N THR A 227 1.05 -7.53 4.90
CA THR A 227 1.18 -7.43 3.44
C THR A 227 0.83 -6.04 2.93
N VAL A 228 1.52 -5.59 1.88
CA VAL A 228 1.22 -4.32 1.17
C VAL A 228 -0.23 -4.27 0.65
N ALA A 229 -0.84 -5.43 0.42
CA ALA A 229 -2.27 -5.53 0.08
C ALA A 229 -3.17 -4.83 1.11
N TYR A 230 -2.85 -5.00 2.40
CA TYR A 230 -3.65 -4.43 3.49
C TYR A 230 -3.53 -2.91 3.55
N THR A 231 -2.34 -2.37 3.23
CA THR A 231 -2.13 -0.93 3.06
C THR A 231 -2.93 -0.39 1.88
N GLY A 232 -2.88 -1.07 0.73
CA GLY A 232 -3.63 -0.67 -0.46
C GLY A 232 -5.14 -0.66 -0.22
N LEU A 233 -5.65 -1.64 0.53
CA LEU A 233 -7.06 -1.73 0.93
C LEU A 233 -7.49 -0.49 1.74
N GLN A 234 -6.71 -0.10 2.76
CA GLN A 234 -7.00 1.09 3.57
C GLN A 234 -6.97 2.37 2.73
N LEU A 235 -5.97 2.53 1.86
CA LEU A 235 -5.84 3.70 0.99
C LEU A 235 -7.02 3.84 0.02
N LEU A 236 -7.39 2.77 -0.68
CA LEU A 236 -8.50 2.82 -1.64
C LEU A 236 -9.84 3.07 -0.95
N ALA A 237 -10.09 2.44 0.20
CA ALA A 237 -11.30 2.70 0.99
C ALA A 237 -11.36 4.17 1.45
N TRP A 238 -10.25 4.73 1.93
CA TRP A 238 -10.17 6.13 2.33
C TRP A 238 -10.33 7.10 1.15
N MET A 239 -9.83 6.77 -0.04
CA MET A 239 -10.01 7.57 -1.25
C MET A 239 -11.44 7.55 -1.82
N GLY A 240 -12.36 6.79 -1.21
CA GLY A 240 -13.79 6.83 -1.51
C GLY A 240 -14.37 5.58 -2.17
N ALA A 241 -13.55 4.56 -2.46
CA ALA A 241 -14.02 3.36 -3.12
C ALA A 241 -15.14 2.66 -2.33
N ARG A 242 -16.26 2.39 -2.99
CA ARG A 242 -17.41 1.67 -2.40
C ARG A 242 -17.40 0.18 -2.74
N THR A 243 -16.73 -0.18 -3.83
CA THR A 243 -16.49 -1.56 -4.23
C THR A 243 -15.00 -1.72 -4.54
N LEU A 244 -14.37 -2.75 -3.99
CA LEU A 244 -12.96 -3.05 -4.15
C LEU A 244 -12.80 -4.43 -4.78
N TYR A 245 -12.17 -4.48 -5.94
CA TYR A 245 -11.78 -5.73 -6.58
C TYR A 245 -10.29 -5.96 -6.34
N VAL A 246 -9.95 -7.07 -5.67
CA VAL A 246 -8.56 -7.42 -5.37
C VAL A 246 -8.10 -8.53 -6.32
N HIS A 247 -7.03 -8.27 -7.05
CA HIS A 247 -6.49 -9.15 -8.09
C HIS A 247 -5.17 -9.74 -7.59
N GLY A 248 -5.01 -11.07 -7.66
CA GLY A 248 -3.76 -11.72 -7.24
C GLY A 248 -3.56 -11.78 -5.72
N LEU A 249 -4.64 -11.85 -4.94
CA LEU A 249 -4.60 -12.03 -3.48
C LEU A 249 -4.56 -13.53 -3.13
N ASP A 250 -3.57 -14.26 -3.64
CA ASP A 250 -3.52 -15.72 -3.43
C ASP A 250 -3.11 -16.09 -2.00
N LEU A 251 -2.22 -15.30 -1.38
CA LEU A 251 -1.73 -15.46 0.00
C LEU A 251 -1.16 -16.85 0.35
N THR A 252 -0.60 -17.54 -0.64
CA THR A 252 0.11 -18.81 -0.44
C THR A 252 1.35 -18.88 -1.34
N ALA A 253 2.46 -19.42 -0.83
CA ALA A 253 3.62 -19.71 -1.69
C ALA A 253 3.43 -20.98 -2.54
N SER A 254 2.46 -21.83 -2.19
CA SER A 254 2.14 -23.05 -2.95
C SER A 254 1.48 -22.76 -4.31
N ALA A 255 0.92 -21.56 -4.50
CA ALA A 255 0.38 -21.14 -5.78
C ALA A 255 1.47 -20.87 -6.84
N GLY A 256 2.74 -20.86 -6.44
CA GLY A 256 3.88 -20.60 -7.31
C GLY A 256 4.60 -19.28 -6.98
N PRO A 257 5.65 -18.94 -7.75
CA PRO A 257 6.31 -17.64 -7.63
C PRO A 257 5.31 -16.50 -7.94
N ARG A 258 5.67 -15.27 -7.56
CA ARG A 258 4.93 -14.09 -8.06
C ARG A 258 4.94 -14.12 -9.59
N PHE A 259 3.91 -13.60 -10.26
CA PHE A 259 3.76 -13.76 -11.72
C PHE A 259 4.94 -13.20 -12.55
N TYR A 260 5.69 -12.25 -11.98
CA TYR A 260 6.87 -11.63 -12.60
C TYR A 260 8.20 -12.27 -12.17
N GLU A 261 8.15 -13.35 -11.38
CA GLU A 261 9.30 -14.11 -10.88
C GLU A 261 9.48 -15.43 -11.62
N ASN A 262 10.74 -15.74 -11.95
CA ASN A 262 11.15 -17.08 -12.35
C ASN A 262 11.72 -17.83 -11.13
N ALA A 263 11.72 -19.16 -11.14
CA ALA A 263 12.17 -19.99 -10.02
C ALA A 263 13.57 -19.65 -9.48
N GLY A 264 14.49 -19.19 -10.34
CA GLY A 264 15.85 -18.78 -9.94
C GLY A 264 16.00 -17.35 -9.38
N ALA A 265 14.93 -16.55 -9.39
CA ALA A 265 14.96 -15.13 -8.99
C ALA A 265 13.85 -14.77 -7.97
N GLN A 266 13.31 -15.77 -7.28
CA GLN A 266 12.24 -15.58 -6.31
C GLN A 266 12.76 -14.90 -5.03
N LEU A 267 12.09 -13.83 -4.61
CA LEU A 267 12.35 -13.22 -3.31
C LEU A 267 11.61 -13.98 -2.21
N ALA A 268 12.31 -14.24 -1.10
CA ALA A 268 11.74 -14.84 0.09
C ALA A 268 10.44 -14.15 0.52
N THR A 269 9.48 -14.95 0.98
CA THR A 269 8.17 -14.49 1.45
C THR A 269 7.89 -15.03 2.84
N ALA A 270 7.22 -14.21 3.66
CA ALA A 270 6.77 -14.61 5.00
C ALA A 270 5.28 -15.03 5.01
N LEU A 271 4.60 -15.00 3.86
CA LEU A 271 3.15 -15.19 3.75
C LEU A 271 2.70 -16.48 4.44
N ASP A 272 3.27 -17.64 4.10
CA ASP A 272 2.80 -18.91 4.68
C ASP A 272 2.95 -18.99 6.18
N ARG A 273 4.08 -18.48 6.71
CA ARG A 273 4.39 -18.45 8.14
C ARG A 273 3.49 -17.47 8.89
N GLN A 274 3.15 -16.34 8.27
CA GLN A 274 2.37 -15.27 8.91
C GLN A 274 0.87 -15.39 8.65
N PHE A 275 0.43 -16.29 7.77
CA PHE A 275 -0.96 -16.33 7.30
C PHE A 275 -1.96 -16.49 8.46
N ALA A 276 -1.94 -17.63 9.13
CA ALA A 276 -2.93 -17.98 10.16
C ALA A 276 -2.81 -17.11 11.42
N GLY A 277 -1.58 -16.72 11.77
CA GLY A 277 -1.34 -15.93 12.97
C GLY A 277 -1.65 -14.45 12.78
N HIS A 278 -1.29 -13.86 11.65
CA HIS A 278 -1.21 -12.39 11.51
C HIS A 278 -2.00 -11.82 10.33
N ILE A 279 -1.95 -12.47 9.16
CA ILE A 279 -2.56 -11.91 7.94
C ILE A 279 -4.07 -12.14 7.97
N GLU A 280 -4.50 -13.39 8.09
CA GLU A 280 -5.92 -13.75 8.04
C GLU A 280 -6.75 -13.03 9.13
N PRO A 281 -6.32 -12.96 10.40
CA PRO A 281 -7.10 -12.26 11.42
C PRO A 281 -7.24 -10.76 11.17
N ALA A 282 -6.20 -10.13 10.60
CA ALA A 282 -6.24 -8.71 10.23
C ALA A 282 -7.23 -8.45 9.09
N PHE A 283 -7.25 -9.32 8.07
CA PHE A 283 -8.19 -9.24 6.95
C PHE A 283 -9.63 -9.54 7.37
N ARG A 284 -9.84 -10.53 8.26
CA ARG A 284 -11.17 -10.86 8.79
C ARG A 284 -11.82 -9.68 9.50
N GLN A 285 -11.08 -9.02 10.39
CA GLN A 285 -11.58 -7.86 11.13
C GLN A 285 -11.77 -6.64 10.21
N ALA A 286 -10.87 -6.42 9.25
CA ALA A 286 -11.05 -5.38 8.23
C ALA A 286 -12.30 -5.60 7.39
N SER A 287 -12.59 -6.85 6.99
CA SER A 287 -13.78 -7.18 6.20
C SER A 287 -15.07 -6.82 6.94
N GLN A 288 -15.17 -7.18 8.22
CA GLN A 288 -16.31 -6.83 9.07
C GLN A 288 -16.47 -5.31 9.18
N LEU A 289 -15.37 -4.59 9.39
CA LEU A 289 -15.36 -3.13 9.49
C LEU A 289 -15.82 -2.45 8.19
N LEU A 290 -15.30 -2.91 7.04
CA LEU A 290 -15.61 -2.39 5.72
C LEU A 290 -17.06 -2.67 5.34
N SER A 291 -17.54 -3.89 5.60
CA SER A 291 -18.93 -4.29 5.37
C SER A 291 -19.90 -3.44 6.19
N ALA A 292 -19.61 -3.21 7.47
CA ALA A 292 -20.40 -2.33 8.34
C ALA A 292 -20.44 -0.87 7.83
N ARG A 293 -19.44 -0.45 7.05
CA ARG A 293 -19.35 0.88 6.40
C ARG A 293 -19.92 0.90 4.98
N GLY A 294 -20.48 -0.22 4.51
CA GLY A 294 -21.04 -0.36 3.18
C GLY A 294 -19.99 -0.40 2.06
N VAL A 295 -18.73 -0.76 2.38
CA VAL A 295 -17.69 -1.02 1.38
C VAL A 295 -17.65 -2.50 1.08
N LYS A 296 -17.85 -2.87 -0.19
CA LYS A 296 -17.79 -4.25 -0.67
C LYS A 296 -16.39 -4.59 -1.12
N VAL A 297 -15.89 -5.77 -0.79
CA VAL A 297 -14.58 -6.25 -1.23
C VAL A 297 -14.73 -7.63 -1.86
N TYR A 298 -14.27 -7.76 -3.09
CA TYR A 298 -14.28 -9.00 -3.85
C TYR A 298 -12.86 -9.46 -4.13
N ASN A 299 -12.61 -10.74 -3.91
CA ASN A 299 -11.34 -11.38 -4.25
C ASN A 299 -11.46 -12.09 -5.61
N LEU A 300 -10.62 -11.71 -6.58
CA LEU A 300 -10.60 -12.31 -7.92
C LEU A 300 -9.68 -13.53 -8.03
N SER A 301 -9.10 -13.96 -6.91
CA SER A 301 -8.27 -15.15 -6.79
C SER A 301 -9.11 -16.32 -6.26
N PRO A 302 -9.64 -17.21 -7.12
CA PRO A 302 -10.55 -18.29 -6.70
C PRO A 302 -9.89 -19.25 -5.69
N ASP A 303 -8.60 -19.54 -5.89
CA ASP A 303 -7.81 -20.44 -5.05
C ASP A 303 -7.07 -19.70 -3.92
N SER A 304 -7.49 -18.47 -3.60
CA SER A 304 -6.91 -17.74 -2.47
C SER A 304 -7.04 -18.53 -1.18
N ARG A 305 -5.96 -18.50 -0.38
CA ARG A 305 -5.95 -19.03 0.98
C ARG A 305 -6.90 -18.25 1.91
N LEU A 306 -7.23 -17.00 1.57
CA LEU A 306 -8.22 -16.22 2.30
C LEU A 306 -9.62 -16.76 2.01
N GLY A 307 -10.38 -17.03 3.07
CA GLY A 307 -11.72 -17.60 2.95
C GLY A 307 -12.74 -16.65 2.31
N ASP A 308 -13.73 -17.24 1.66
CA ASP A 308 -14.85 -16.55 0.99
C ASP A 308 -15.73 -15.79 2.00
N ASP A 309 -15.70 -16.22 3.26
CA ASP A 309 -16.33 -15.58 4.41
C ASP A 309 -15.59 -14.31 4.86
N VAL A 310 -14.33 -14.13 4.45
CA VAL A 310 -13.58 -12.89 4.65
C VAL A 310 -13.82 -11.95 3.48
N PHE A 311 -13.50 -12.36 2.25
CA PHE A 311 -13.85 -11.59 1.05
C PHE A 311 -14.52 -12.52 0.04
N GLU A 312 -15.71 -12.14 -0.41
CA GLU A 312 -16.45 -12.90 -1.42
C GLU A 312 -15.58 -13.10 -2.67
N LYS A 313 -15.42 -14.34 -3.09
CA LYS A 313 -14.66 -14.66 -4.30
C LYS A 313 -15.53 -14.49 -5.54
N ARG A 314 -14.97 -13.86 -6.56
CA ARG A 314 -15.63 -13.71 -7.86
C ARG A 314 -14.70 -14.08 -8.99
N HIS A 315 -15.26 -14.69 -10.02
CA HIS A 315 -14.55 -14.84 -11.28
C HIS A 315 -14.37 -13.46 -11.94
N TRP A 316 -13.24 -13.24 -12.60
CA TRP A 316 -12.89 -11.94 -13.18
C TRP A 316 -13.88 -11.45 -14.24
N SER A 317 -14.68 -12.34 -14.81
CA SER A 317 -15.73 -12.00 -15.77
C SER A 317 -16.79 -11.03 -15.22
N CYS A 318 -16.88 -10.83 -13.90
CA CYS A 318 -17.71 -9.76 -13.32
C CYS A 318 -17.23 -8.34 -13.67
N LEU A 319 -16.02 -8.20 -14.22
CA LEU A 319 -15.42 -6.96 -14.71
C LEU A 319 -15.60 -6.74 -16.22
N LEU A 320 -16.22 -7.70 -16.93
CA LEU A 320 -16.59 -7.51 -18.33
C LEU A 320 -17.58 -6.36 -18.44
N ASN A 321 -17.49 -5.60 -19.53
CA ASN A 321 -18.37 -4.49 -19.91
C ASN A 321 -19.74 -4.52 -19.22
N GLN A 322 -19.85 -3.81 -18.09
CA GLN A 322 -21.14 -3.35 -17.59
C GLN A 322 -21.52 -2.16 -18.48
N ALA A 323 -21.90 -2.43 -19.72
CA ALA A 323 -22.54 -1.43 -20.55
C ALA A 323 -23.71 -0.84 -19.74
N GLU A 324 -23.69 0.47 -19.57
CA GLU A 324 -24.74 1.34 -19.02
C GLU A 324 -25.99 0.57 -18.58
N SER A 325 -26.17 0.39 -17.27
CA SER A 325 -27.52 0.14 -16.79
C SER A 325 -28.37 1.33 -17.28
N PRO A 326 -29.42 1.12 -18.09
CA PRO A 326 -30.26 2.23 -18.53
C PRO A 326 -30.81 2.92 -17.28
N PRO A 327 -31.01 4.26 -17.31
CA PRO A 327 -31.69 4.93 -16.21
C PRO A 327 -33.00 4.19 -15.95
N SER A 328 -33.23 3.83 -14.68
CA SER A 328 -34.46 3.16 -14.27
C SER A 328 -35.66 3.88 -14.89
N PRO A 329 -36.61 3.18 -15.51
CA PRO A 329 -37.79 3.83 -16.06
C PRO A 329 -38.47 4.61 -14.93
N LEU A 330 -38.60 5.93 -15.13
CA LEU A 330 -39.39 6.80 -14.29
C LEU A 330 -40.74 6.14 -14.01
N SER A 331 -41.11 6.02 -12.74
CA SER A 331 -42.41 5.52 -12.32
C SER A 331 -43.52 6.36 -12.96
N PRO A 332 -44.51 5.76 -13.66
CA PRO A 332 -45.63 6.49 -14.22
C PRO A 332 -46.68 6.77 -13.14
N HIS A 333 -46.38 7.69 -12.23
CA HIS A 333 -47.37 8.28 -11.33
C HIS A 333 -47.07 9.76 -11.12
N LEU A 334 -47.31 10.56 -12.15
CA LEU A 334 -47.54 12.02 -12.05
C LEU A 334 -48.05 12.55 -13.40
N LEU A 335 -49.22 12.08 -13.83
CA LEU A 335 -50.00 12.68 -14.92
C LEU A 335 -51.50 12.50 -14.60
N SER A 336 -51.95 13.12 -13.52
CA SER A 336 -53.38 13.44 -13.32
C SER A 336 -53.53 14.51 -12.24
N SER A 337 -53.47 15.79 -12.63
CA SER A 337 -54.11 16.90 -11.89
C SER A 337 -53.85 18.25 -12.57
N LEU A 338 -54.26 18.39 -13.83
CA LEU A 338 -54.53 19.70 -14.43
C LEU A 338 -55.66 19.54 -15.44
N THR A 339 -56.89 19.51 -14.94
CA THR A 339 -58.13 19.91 -15.64
C THR A 339 -59.26 19.85 -14.62
N SER A 340 -59.53 21.00 -13.99
CA SER A 340 -60.83 21.49 -13.49
C SER A 340 -60.60 22.84 -12.84
#